data_AF-A0A7J4RUK2-F1
#
_entry.id   AF-A0A7J4RUK2-F1
#
_cell.length_a   1.000
_cell.length_b   1.000
_cell.length_c   1.000
_cell.angle_alpha   90.00
_cell.angle_beta   90.00
_cell.angle_gamma   90.00
#
_symmetry.space_group_name_H-M   'P 1'
#
loop_
_entity.id
_entity.type
_entity.pdbx_description
1 polymer ?
#
loop_
_entity_poly.entity_id
_entity_poly.type
_entity_poly.pdbx_seq_one_letter_code
_entity_poly.pdbx_strand_id
1 'polypeptide(L)'
;MQKSTRLPKLSFSITPNEHGYLIACNEIPYLFIDAPKVEEIDDQINRLIGEYIEYFPDDAIRRGVDLTLPKEAIWKATPNSIALE
;
A
#
# COMPACT_ATOMS: atom_id res chain seq x y z
N MET A 1 -27.35 -6.04 -10.22
CA MET A 1 -26.68 -4.79 -9.78
C MET A 1 -25.57 -5.17 -8.81
N GLN A 2 -24.33 -5.30 -9.28
CA GLN A 2 -23.19 -5.52 -8.38
C GLN A 2 -22.97 -4.21 -7.60
N LYS A 3 -23.12 -4.27 -6.28
CA LYS A 3 -22.74 -3.15 -5.40
C LYS A 3 -21.25 -2.91 -5.62
N SER A 4 -20.88 -1.81 -6.27
CA SER A 4 -19.49 -1.33 -6.27
C SER A 4 -19.06 -1.24 -4.81
N THR A 5 -18.14 -2.12 -4.43
CA THR A 5 -17.56 -2.11 -3.08
C THR A 5 -16.50 -1.02 -3.10
N ARG A 6 -16.95 0.23 -3.13
CA ARG A 6 -16.06 1.38 -3.09
C ARG A 6 -15.26 1.28 -1.79
N LEU A 7 -13.94 1.31 -1.92
CA LEU A 7 -13.05 1.26 -0.77
C LEU A 7 -13.22 2.55 0.03
N PRO A 8 -13.49 2.48 1.35
CA PRO A 8 -13.60 3.67 2.18
C PRO A 8 -12.24 4.26 2.56
N LYS A 9 -11.18 3.44 2.52
CA LYS A 9 -9.78 3.79 2.77
C LYS A 9 -8.85 2.78 2.08
N LEU A 10 -7.60 3.15 1.89
CA LEU A 10 -6.52 2.24 1.49
C LEU A 10 -5.58 2.02 2.68
N SER A 11 -5.27 0.76 2.97
CA SER A 11 -4.32 0.40 4.02
C SER A 11 -3.11 -0.30 3.40
N PHE A 12 -1.91 0.10 3.82
CA PHE A 12 -0.65 -0.43 3.32
C PHE A 12 0.11 -1.15 4.44
N SER A 13 0.52 -2.37 4.20
CA SER A 13 1.45 -3.09 5.08
C SER A 13 2.88 -2.74 4.72
N ILE A 14 3.67 -2.30 5.71
CA ILE A 14 5.10 -2.03 5.56
C ILE A 14 5.86 -3.15 6.28
N THR A 15 6.66 -3.90 5.54
CA THR A 15 7.46 -5.02 6.08
C THR A 15 8.94 -4.76 5.81
N PRO A 16 9.82 -4.70 6.83
CA PRO A 16 11.24 -4.56 6.61
C PRO A 16 11.82 -5.79 5.90
N ASN A 17 12.74 -5.58 4.96
CA ASN A 17 13.47 -6.62 4.23
C ASN A 17 14.98 -6.28 4.14
N GLU A 18 15.77 -7.13 3.49
CA GLU A 18 17.23 -6.93 3.35
C GLU A 18 17.61 -5.70 2.50
N HIS A 19 16.67 -5.13 1.76
CA HIS A 19 16.86 -4.00 0.86
C HIS A 19 16.17 -2.70 1.34
N GLY A 20 15.53 -2.71 2.50
CA GLY A 20 14.73 -1.60 3.02
C GLY A 20 13.36 -2.07 3.50
N TYR A 21 12.30 -1.68 2.80
CA TYR A 21 10.91 -1.91 3.19
C TYR A 21 10.05 -2.32 1.99
N LEU A 22 9.33 -3.43 2.11
CA LEU A 22 8.27 -3.81 1.20
C LEU A 22 6.96 -3.17 1.65
N ILE A 23 6.35 -2.38 0.76
CA ILE A 23 5.07 -1.71 0.96
C ILE A 23 4.04 -2.44 0.10
N ALA A 24 2.99 -3.00 0.71
CA ALA A 24 1.95 -3.73 -0.01
C ALA A 24 0.55 -3.21 0.35
N CYS A 25 -0.29 -2.96 -0.65
CA CYS A 25 -1.69 -2.60 -0.45
C CYS A 25 -2.49 -3.82 0.05
N ASN A 26 -3.25 -3.65 1.13
CA ASN A 26 -4.04 -4.73 1.71
C ASN A 26 -5.28 -5.06 0.89
N GLU A 27 -5.87 -4.06 0.22
CA GLU A 27 -7.09 -4.22 -0.57
C GLU A 27 -6.82 -4.69 -2.02
N ILE A 28 -5.60 -4.49 -2.51
CA ILE A 28 -5.19 -4.78 -3.89
C ILE A 28 -3.89 -5.61 -3.85
N PRO A 29 -3.99 -6.96 -3.89
CA PRO A 29 -2.85 -7.85 -3.60
C PRO A 29 -1.65 -7.72 -4.55
N TYR A 30 -1.87 -7.23 -5.77
CA TYR A 30 -0.82 -7.05 -6.78
C TYR A 30 -0.19 -5.66 -6.74
N LEU A 31 -0.63 -4.78 -5.82
CA LEU A 31 -0.14 -3.42 -5.71
C LEU A 31 0.87 -3.35 -4.55
N PHE A 32 2.16 -3.42 -4.91
CA PHE A 32 3.27 -3.35 -3.96
C PHE A 32 4.48 -2.64 -4.57
N ILE A 33 5.34 -2.12 -3.71
CA ILE A 33 6.57 -1.42 -4.10
C ILE A 33 7.61 -1.52 -2.97
N ASP A 34 8.88 -1.47 -3.33
CA ASP A 34 9.99 -1.40 -2.36
C ASP A 34 10.39 0.05 -2.11
N ALA A 35 10.70 0.38 -0.87
CA ALA A 35 11.29 1.65 -0.45
C ALA A 35 12.62 1.38 0.26
N PRO A 36 13.74 1.97 -0.17
CA PRO A 36 15.04 1.72 0.44
C PRO A 36 15.17 2.39 1.82
N LYS A 37 14.36 3.41 2.10
CA LYS A 37 14.38 4.19 3.34
C LYS A 37 12.97 4.49 3.83
N VAL A 38 12.83 4.68 5.15
CA VAL A 38 11.57 5.06 5.79
C VAL A 38 11.02 6.38 5.25
N GLU A 39 11.90 7.36 5.01
CA GLU A 39 11.52 8.69 4.51
C GLU A 39 10.90 8.65 3.10
N GLU A 40 11.13 7.59 2.33
CA GLU A 40 10.59 7.42 0.98
C GLU A 40 9.24 6.69 0.96
N ILE A 41 8.78 6.14 2.09
CA ILE A 41 7.57 5.30 2.13
C ILE A 41 6.32 6.06 1.66
N ASP A 42 6.11 7.28 2.16
CA ASP A 42 4.96 8.09 1.77
C ASP A 42 5.00 8.45 0.28
N ASP A 43 6.17 8.78 -0.26
CA ASP A 43 6.33 9.06 -1.70
C ASP A 43 6.02 7.82 -2.54
N GLN A 44 6.58 6.66 -2.16
CA GLN A 44 6.33 5.39 -2.85
C GLN A 44 4.85 4.98 -2.78
N ILE A 45 4.15 5.20 -1.67
CA ILE A 45 2.70 4.94 -1.58
C ILE A 45 1.92 5.83 -2.56
N ASN A 46 2.24 7.13 -2.61
CA ASN A 46 1.58 8.07 -3.51
C ASN A 46 1.83 7.71 -4.97
N ARG A 47 3.09 7.40 -5.30
CA ARG A 47 3.50 6.95 -6.62
C ARG A 47 2.76 5.68 -7.03
N LEU A 48 2.76 4.66 -6.17
CA LEU A 48 2.10 3.39 -6.43
C LEU A 48 0.60 3.53 -6.72
N ILE A 49 -0.09 4.42 -5.99
CA ILE A 49 -1.50 4.75 -6.26
C ILE A 49 -1.64 5.50 -7.59
N GLY A 50 -0.77 6.47 -7.87
CA GLY A 50 -0.78 7.21 -9.12
C GLY A 50 -0.60 6.30 -10.33
N GLU A 51 0.41 5.42 -10.29
CA GLU A 51 0.67 4.41 -11.31
C GLU A 51 -0.53 3.45 -11.44
N TYR A 52 -1.16 3.05 -10.34
CA TYR A 52 -2.36 2.21 -10.39
C TYR A 52 -3.54 2.88 -11.12
N ILE A 53 -3.80 4.15 -10.83
CA ILE A 53 -4.88 4.91 -11.47
C ILE A 53 -4.57 5.13 -12.96
N GLU A 54 -3.31 5.39 -13.31
CA GLU A 54 -2.87 5.63 -14.69
C GLU A 54 -2.91 4.35 -15.54
N TYR A 55 -2.37 3.24 -15.04
CA TYR A 55 -2.24 2.00 -15.81
C TYR A 55 -3.45 1.08 -15.71
N PHE A 56 -4.26 1.19 -14.65
CA PHE A 56 -5.45 0.36 -14.43
C PHE A 56 -6.71 1.20 -14.13
N PRO A 57 -7.07 2.18 -14.97
CA PRO A 57 -8.13 3.15 -14.68
C PRO A 57 -9.50 2.49 -14.48
N ASP A 58 -9.86 1.47 -15.26
CA ASP A 58 -11.12 0.75 -15.11
C ASP A 58 -11.24 0.04 -13.75
N ASP A 59 -10.18 -0.59 -13.27
CA ASP A 59 -10.19 -1.26 -11.96
C ASP A 59 -10.20 -0.23 -10.83
N ALA A 60 -9.44 0.86 -10.97
CA ALA A 60 -9.44 1.97 -10.03
C ALA A 60 -10.84 2.58 -9.88
N ILE A 61 -11.53 2.90 -10.99
CA ILE A 61 -12.91 3.41 -10.99
C ILE A 61 -13.87 2.40 -10.34
N ARG A 62 -13.74 1.11 -10.70
CA ARG A 62 -14.62 0.05 -10.18
C ARG A 62 -14.49 -0.11 -8.66
N ARG A 63 -13.26 0.02 -8.13
CA ARG A 63 -12.94 -0.02 -6.69
C ARG A 63 -13.13 1.32 -5.99
N GLY A 64 -13.33 2.41 -6.74
CA GLY A 64 -13.44 3.77 -6.22
C GLY A 64 -12.12 4.32 -5.70
N VAL A 65 -10.99 3.88 -6.25
CA VAL A 65 -9.64 4.36 -5.90
C VAL A 65 -9.34 5.69 -6.60
N ASP A 66 -8.89 6.65 -5.81
CA ASP A 66 -8.50 8.00 -6.24
C ASP A 66 -7.41 8.53 -5.29
N LEU A 67 -6.71 9.61 -5.69
CA LEU A 67 -5.66 10.24 -4.89
C LEU A 67 -6.16 10.87 -3.58
N THR A 68 -7.45 11.21 -3.48
CA THR A 68 -8.07 11.82 -2.28
C THR A 68 -8.48 10.80 -1.23
N LEU A 69 -8.41 9.49 -1.53
CA LEU A 69 -8.79 8.45 -0.57
C LEU A 69 -7.88 8.49 0.66
N PRO A 70 -8.43 8.46 1.89
CA PRO A 70 -7.62 8.32 3.09
C PRO A 70 -6.75 7.07 3.04
N LYS A 71 -5.49 7.24 3.47
CA LYS A 71 -4.42 6.25 3.42
C LYS A 71 -3.96 5.95 4.84
N GLU A 72 -3.72 4.68 5.13
CA GLU A 72 -3.25 4.22 6.42
C GLU A 72 -2.05 3.31 6.23
N ALA A 73 -0.94 3.62 6.89
CA ALA A 73 0.27 2.80 6.89
C ALA A 73 0.33 1.93 8.15
N ILE A 74 0.43 0.62 7.98
CA ILE A 74 0.49 -0.39 9.03
C ILE A 74 1.86 -1.04 9.02
N TRP A 75 2.64 -0.80 10.06
CA TRP A 75 3.96 -1.40 10.23
C TRP A 75 3.82 -2.85 10.70
N LYS A 76 4.34 -3.79 9.91
CA LYS A 76 4.45 -5.20 10.30
C LYS A 76 5.84 -5.43 10.87
N ALA A 77 5.92 -5.62 12.19
CA ALA A 77 7.11 -6.19 12.81
C ALA A 77 7.24 -7.65 12.36
N THR A 78 8.42 -8.06 11.91
CA THR A 78 8.70 -9.48 11.71
C THR A 78 8.87 -10.14 13.09
N PRO A 79 8.30 -11.34 13.34
CA PRO A 79 8.32 -11.99 14.65
C PRO A 79 9.71 -12.46 15.13
N ASN A 80 10.80 -12.09 14.45
CA ASN A 80 12.17 -12.42 14.86
C ASN A 80 12.87 -11.32 15.67
N SER A 81 12.12 -10.39 16.26
CA SER A 81 12.63 -9.59 17.37
C SER A 81 12.71 -10.48 18.61
N ILE A 82 13.80 -11.25 18.72
CA ILE A 82 14.25 -11.80 19.99
C ILE A 82 14.40 -10.60 20.92
N ALA A 83 13.57 -10.54 21.96
CA ALA A 83 13.83 -9.71 23.11
C ALA A 83 15.16 -10.19 23.70
N LEU A 84 16.24 -9.47 23.40
CA LEU A 84 17.48 -9.60 24.15
C LEU A 84 17.23 -8.93 25.50
N GLU A 85 16.83 -9.74 26.48
CA GLU A 85 16.97 -9.47 27.90
C GLU A 85 18.46 -9.38 28.29
#